data_AF-A0A2R6HUK4-F1
#
_entry.id   AF-A0A2R6HUK4-F1
#
_cell.length_a   1.000
_cell.length_b   1.000
_cell.length_c   1.000
_cell.angle_alpha   90.00
_cell.angle_beta   90.00
_cell.angle_gamma   90.00
#
_symmetry.space_group_name_H-M   'P 1'
#
loop_
_entity.id
_entity.type
_entity.pdbx_description
1 polymer ?
#
loop_
_entity_poly.entity_id
_entity_poly.type
_entity_poly.pdbx_seq_one_letter_code
_entity_poly.pdbx_strand_id
1 'polypeptide(L)'
;MLQQSDLRILSGLRQKPLDASKISEQTGLALGTVRRRVTTLCEQGLLERLEATAESTIYYRRQQSDVAGALDTAADSVPHVDLPELLTPSLLTVLYWAEKPLGPSDISLRINLSRVRVQQLLATLVRRQFVTKPARGRYELKAEYKKLGRLAAVTARHNQQVDIGPILPDATLVWAAPCEALVVPGESTEGVAEELVDDTEWVVTGLAAFPQFGFDFTVAVAPLLYRNTVTQGDLHVTPAEAVCHALCRRIEHRLVRFCILVVLGTTREEQMSVPGLREAAEIYGVKREIDTLIDFIERRGDTDVLSADLSSSFPTWERLVDTGTQYDIDVEEAATRLSAEARES
;
A
#
# COMPACT_ATOMS: atom_id res chain seq x y z
N MET A 1 13.36 -0.51 3.57
CA MET A 1 13.57 -0.50 2.10
C MET A 1 14.89 -1.17 1.75
N LEU A 2 14.91 -1.99 0.70
CA LEU A 2 16.13 -2.66 0.23
C LEU A 2 17.16 -1.62 -0.19
N GLN A 3 18.41 -1.91 0.15
CA GLN A 3 19.56 -1.08 -0.17
C GLN A 3 19.99 -1.29 -1.62
N GLN A 4 20.66 -0.28 -2.17
CA GLN A 4 21.24 -0.37 -3.51
C GLN A 4 22.19 -1.58 -3.64
N SER A 5 22.99 -1.84 -2.59
CA SER A 5 23.86 -3.01 -2.51
C SER A 5 23.10 -4.33 -2.53
N ASP A 6 21.88 -4.40 -1.98
CA ASP A 6 21.06 -5.60 -2.00
C ASP A 6 20.62 -5.93 -3.42
N LEU A 7 20.14 -4.93 -4.16
CA LEU A 7 19.72 -5.10 -5.55
C LEU A 7 20.89 -5.57 -6.42
N ARG A 8 22.10 -5.03 -6.19
CA ARG A 8 23.32 -5.48 -6.89
C ARG A 8 23.64 -6.94 -6.59
N ILE A 9 23.59 -7.35 -5.31
CA ILE A 9 23.85 -8.74 -4.91
C ILE A 9 22.80 -9.68 -5.52
N LEU A 10 21.52 -9.35 -5.41
CA LEU A 10 20.41 -10.13 -5.97
C LEU A 10 20.49 -10.23 -7.51
N SER A 11 20.93 -9.18 -8.18
CA SER A 11 21.15 -9.19 -9.64
C SER A 11 22.36 -10.04 -10.01
N GLY A 12 23.46 -9.94 -9.25
CA GLY A 12 24.67 -10.73 -9.47
C GLY A 12 24.46 -12.23 -9.28
N LEU A 13 23.54 -12.62 -8.39
CA LEU A 13 23.17 -14.00 -8.09
C LEU A 13 22.04 -14.56 -8.98
N ARG A 14 21.64 -13.87 -10.05
CA ARG A 14 20.54 -14.30 -10.94
C ARG A 14 20.74 -15.68 -11.56
N GLN A 15 21.98 -16.05 -11.90
CA GLN A 15 22.27 -17.27 -12.67
C GLN A 15 22.78 -18.45 -11.84
N LYS A 16 23.64 -18.19 -10.85
CA LYS A 16 24.31 -19.25 -10.09
C LYS A 16 24.67 -18.80 -8.66
N PRO A 17 24.77 -19.75 -7.72
CA PRO A 17 25.28 -19.46 -6.39
C PRO A 17 26.75 -19.04 -6.41
N LEU A 18 27.13 -18.09 -5.56
CA LEU A 18 28.49 -17.57 -5.45
C LEU A 18 28.89 -17.41 -3.99
N ASP A 19 30.19 -17.54 -3.71
CA ASP A 19 30.76 -17.17 -2.43
C ASP A 19 30.90 -15.64 -2.31
N ALA A 20 31.13 -15.15 -1.09
CA ALA A 20 31.21 -13.72 -0.83
C ALA A 20 32.34 -13.00 -1.60
N SER A 21 33.44 -13.69 -1.92
CA SER A 21 34.55 -13.10 -2.70
C SER A 21 34.12 -12.87 -4.14
N LYS A 22 33.52 -13.88 -4.78
CA LYS A 22 33.05 -13.78 -6.16
C LYS A 22 31.90 -12.77 -6.30
N ILE A 23 31.02 -12.68 -5.31
CA ILE A 23 29.99 -11.63 -5.27
C ILE A 23 30.64 -10.24 -5.22
N SER A 24 31.68 -10.06 -4.38
CA SER A 24 32.42 -8.81 -4.28
C SER A 24 33.07 -8.40 -5.60
N GLU A 25 33.75 -9.34 -6.28
CA GLU A 25 34.36 -9.11 -7.59
C GLU A 25 33.32 -8.75 -8.66
N GLN A 26 32.23 -9.51 -8.76
CA GLN A 26 31.22 -9.30 -9.80
C GLN A 26 30.41 -8.01 -9.61
N THR A 27 30.12 -7.63 -8.36
CA THR A 27 29.29 -6.46 -8.05
C THR A 27 30.10 -5.17 -7.84
N GLY A 28 31.43 -5.28 -7.74
CA GLY A 28 32.32 -4.17 -7.37
C GLY A 28 32.13 -3.67 -5.94
N LEU A 29 31.37 -4.38 -5.10
CA LEU A 29 31.14 -4.03 -3.71
C LEU A 29 32.31 -4.51 -2.84
N ALA A 30 32.67 -3.73 -1.82
CA ALA A 30 33.67 -4.16 -0.84
C ALA A 30 33.24 -5.46 -0.13
N LEU A 31 34.16 -6.41 0.05
CA LEU A 31 33.89 -7.72 0.64
C LEU A 31 33.20 -7.64 2.02
N GLY A 32 33.61 -6.68 2.86
CA GLY A 32 32.96 -6.44 4.16
C GLY A 32 31.48 -6.06 4.03
N THR A 33 31.15 -5.23 3.04
CA THR A 33 29.77 -4.88 2.71
C THR A 33 28.99 -6.10 2.25
N VAL A 34 29.57 -6.90 1.34
CA VAL A 34 28.93 -8.13 0.85
C VAL A 34 28.61 -9.06 2.00
N ARG A 35 29.60 -9.40 2.84
CA ARG A 35 29.41 -10.31 4.00
C ARG A 35 28.29 -9.85 4.94
N ARG A 36 28.22 -8.55 5.24
CA ARG A 36 27.15 -8.00 6.07
C ARG A 36 25.79 -8.12 5.37
N ARG A 37 25.70 -7.74 4.09
CA ARG A 37 24.42 -7.72 3.37
C ARG A 37 23.89 -9.12 3.07
N VAL A 38 24.74 -10.10 2.74
CA VAL A 38 24.26 -11.46 2.49
C VAL A 38 23.65 -12.10 3.74
N THR A 39 24.18 -11.82 4.93
CA THR A 39 23.55 -12.26 6.20
C THR A 39 22.16 -11.64 6.35
N THR A 40 22.03 -10.31 6.22
CA THR A 40 20.74 -9.63 6.28
C THR A 40 19.75 -10.17 5.24
N LEU A 41 20.20 -10.41 4.01
CA LEU A 41 19.34 -10.94 2.96
C LEU A 41 18.93 -12.40 3.18
N CYS A 42 19.73 -13.20 3.91
CA CYS A 42 19.33 -14.53 4.36
C CYS A 42 18.25 -14.45 5.45
N GLU A 43 18.43 -13.57 6.45
CA GLU A 43 17.43 -13.32 7.50
C GLU A 43 16.10 -12.83 6.93
N GLN A 44 16.16 -12.04 5.86
CA GLN A 44 15.00 -11.57 5.11
C GLN A 44 14.42 -12.62 4.15
N GLY A 45 15.00 -13.81 4.03
CA GLY A 45 14.51 -14.87 3.14
C GLY A 45 14.69 -14.59 1.64
N LEU A 46 15.54 -13.62 1.27
CA LEU A 46 15.86 -13.31 -0.12
C LEU A 46 17.05 -14.11 -0.66
N LEU A 47 17.90 -14.62 0.23
CA LEU A 47 19.01 -15.52 -0.09
C LEU A 47 18.94 -16.81 0.73
N GLU A 48 19.54 -17.86 0.19
CA GLU A 48 19.78 -19.15 0.83
C GLU A 48 21.29 -19.33 1.04
N ARG A 49 21.67 -19.80 2.23
CA ARG A 49 23.04 -20.20 2.53
C ARG A 49 23.24 -21.67 2.16
N LEU A 50 24.25 -21.95 1.33
CA LEU A 50 24.64 -23.30 0.94
C LEU A 50 26.04 -23.58 1.46
N GLU A 51 26.21 -24.68 2.19
CA GLU A 51 27.52 -25.09 2.70
C GLU A 51 28.13 -26.16 1.80
N ALA A 52 29.34 -25.90 1.31
CA ALA A 52 30.09 -26.92 0.57
C ALA A 52 30.81 -27.86 1.56
N THR A 53 30.49 -29.15 1.47
CA THR A 53 30.98 -30.21 2.35
C THR A 53 32.49 -30.45 2.30
N ALA A 54 33.18 -30.01 1.24
CA ALA A 54 34.59 -30.31 1.03
C ALA A 54 35.57 -29.25 1.58
N GLU A 55 35.18 -27.98 1.68
CA GLU A 55 36.11 -26.87 1.93
C GLU A 55 35.62 -25.83 2.96
N SER A 56 34.50 -26.10 3.66
CA SER A 56 33.84 -25.13 4.57
C SER A 56 33.51 -23.78 3.90
N THR A 57 33.48 -23.73 2.56
CA THR A 57 33.15 -22.52 1.80
C THR A 57 31.65 -22.34 1.74
N ILE A 58 31.19 -21.13 2.07
CA ILE A 58 29.78 -20.76 2.08
C ILE A 58 29.43 -20.09 0.75
N TYR A 59 28.45 -20.65 0.06
CA TYR A 59 27.85 -20.08 -1.14
C TYR A 59 26.48 -19.49 -0.81
N TYR A 60 26.10 -18.46 -1.55
CA TYR A 60 24.79 -17.82 -1.44
C TYR A 60 24.02 -18.01 -2.74
N ARG A 61 22.77 -18.43 -2.63
CA ARG A 61 21.85 -18.57 -3.77
C ARG A 61 20.70 -17.59 -3.60
N ARG A 62 20.27 -16.95 -4.68
CA ARG A 62 19.05 -16.14 -4.67
C ARG A 62 17.82 -17.02 -4.55
N GLN A 63 16.96 -16.74 -3.57
CA GLN A 63 15.67 -17.39 -3.44
C GLN A 63 14.72 -16.92 -4.55
N GLN A 64 13.78 -17.78 -4.95
CA GLN A 64 12.71 -17.41 -5.87
C GLN A 64 11.60 -16.69 -5.11
N SER A 65 11.79 -15.38 -4.90
CA SER A 65 10.82 -14.50 -4.23
C SER A 65 10.14 -13.56 -5.22
N ASP A 66 9.02 -12.95 -4.81
CA ASP A 66 8.36 -11.91 -5.61
C ASP A 66 9.31 -10.75 -5.92
N VAL A 67 10.19 -10.39 -4.97
CA VAL A 67 11.22 -9.35 -5.16
C VAL A 67 12.17 -9.74 -6.29
N ALA A 68 12.66 -10.98 -6.26
CA ALA A 68 13.54 -11.51 -7.30
C ALA A 68 12.88 -11.50 -8.68
N GLY A 69 11.63 -11.96 -8.79
CA GLY A 69 10.88 -11.96 -10.04
C GLY A 69 10.58 -10.55 -10.57
N ALA A 70 10.20 -9.62 -9.67
CA ALA A 70 9.95 -8.23 -10.03
C ALA A 70 11.23 -7.51 -10.47
N LEU A 71 12.37 -7.79 -9.83
CA LEU A 71 13.67 -7.21 -10.17
C LEU A 71 14.12 -7.65 -11.57
N ASP A 72 14.01 -8.95 -11.87
CA ASP A 72 14.35 -9.47 -13.19
C ASP A 72 13.42 -8.89 -14.27
N THR A 73 12.12 -8.87 -14.01
CA THR A 73 11.12 -8.31 -14.94
C THR A 73 11.37 -6.83 -15.21
N ALA A 74 11.77 -6.07 -14.20
CA ALA A 74 12.16 -4.67 -14.31
C ALA A 74 13.44 -4.50 -15.12
N ALA A 75 14.50 -5.24 -14.80
CA ALA A 75 15.79 -5.17 -15.50
C ALA A 75 15.64 -5.51 -16.98
N ASP A 76 14.89 -6.56 -17.30
CA ASP A 76 14.64 -7.00 -18.67
C ASP A 76 13.79 -5.97 -19.47
N SER A 77 13.03 -5.11 -18.78
CA SER A 77 12.24 -4.04 -19.43
C SER A 77 13.04 -2.79 -19.79
N VAL A 78 14.18 -2.57 -19.13
CA VAL A 78 15.07 -1.43 -19.38
C VAL A 78 16.53 -1.91 -19.44
N PRO A 79 16.89 -2.77 -20.42
CA PRO A 79 18.21 -3.43 -20.46
C PRO A 79 19.39 -2.45 -20.66
N HIS A 80 19.10 -1.23 -21.10
CA HIS A 80 20.09 -0.16 -21.28
C HIS A 80 20.36 0.63 -19.99
N VAL A 81 19.66 0.32 -18.89
CA VAL A 81 19.80 0.97 -17.59
C VAL A 81 20.33 -0.03 -16.58
N ASP A 82 21.45 0.31 -15.94
CA ASP A 82 21.89 -0.40 -14.73
C ASP A 82 20.94 -0.03 -13.58
N LEU A 83 19.89 -0.84 -13.41
CA LEU A 83 18.88 -0.62 -12.38
C LEU A 83 19.45 -0.68 -10.96
N PRO A 84 20.29 -1.66 -10.59
CA PRO A 84 20.95 -1.64 -9.29
C PRO A 84 21.78 -0.38 -9.06
N GLU A 85 22.37 0.23 -10.09
CA GLU A 85 23.03 1.53 -9.93
C GLU A 85 22.05 2.70 -9.75
N LEU A 86 20.92 2.68 -10.44
CA LEU A 86 19.97 3.78 -10.40
C LEU A 86 19.10 3.78 -9.14
N LEU A 87 18.64 2.59 -8.71
CA LEU A 87 17.57 2.41 -7.73
C LEU A 87 18.11 2.46 -6.29
N THR A 88 18.29 3.69 -5.81
CA THR A 88 18.50 3.94 -4.37
C THR A 88 17.21 3.68 -3.57
N PRO A 89 17.29 3.42 -2.25
CA PRO A 89 16.11 3.25 -1.40
C PRO A 89 15.11 4.41 -1.52
N SER A 90 15.61 5.65 -1.51
CA SER A 90 14.77 6.83 -1.64
C SER A 90 14.11 6.93 -3.02
N LEU A 91 14.81 6.52 -4.08
CA LEU A 91 14.25 6.54 -5.42
C LEU A 91 13.17 5.47 -5.59
N LEU A 92 13.36 4.26 -5.04
CA LEU A 92 12.32 3.22 -4.99
C LEU A 92 11.07 3.72 -4.26
N THR A 93 11.25 4.38 -3.12
CA THR A 93 10.15 4.96 -2.37
C THR A 93 9.38 6.02 -3.16
N VAL A 94 10.07 6.93 -3.86
CA VAL A 94 9.40 7.93 -4.72
C VAL A 94 8.76 7.28 -5.95
N LEU A 95 9.40 6.25 -6.51
CA LEU A 95 8.91 5.52 -7.67
C LEU A 95 7.60 4.77 -7.37
N TYR A 96 7.45 4.22 -6.17
CA TYR A 96 6.19 3.65 -5.70
C TYR A 96 5.06 4.68 -5.81
N TRP A 97 5.25 5.85 -5.21
CA TRP A 97 4.21 6.88 -5.20
C TRP A 97 4.00 7.55 -6.56
N ALA A 98 4.99 7.51 -7.44
CA ALA A 98 4.85 7.98 -8.81
C ALA A 98 3.94 7.08 -9.66
N GLU A 99 3.52 5.89 -9.21
CA GLU A 99 2.49 5.11 -9.91
C GLU A 99 1.14 5.85 -9.97
N LYS A 100 0.94 6.83 -9.10
CA LYS A 100 -0.26 7.66 -9.01
C LYS A 100 0.11 9.11 -9.34
N PRO A 101 -0.81 9.90 -9.92
CA PRO A 101 -0.55 11.30 -10.23
C PRO A 101 -0.49 12.10 -8.93
N LEU A 102 0.68 12.23 -8.31
CA LEU A 102 0.86 12.90 -7.01
C LEU A 102 1.87 14.04 -7.09
N GLY A 103 1.70 15.03 -6.21
CA GLY A 103 2.63 16.13 -6.05
C GLY A 103 3.78 15.81 -5.09
N PRO A 104 4.90 16.55 -5.14
CA PRO A 104 6.02 16.36 -4.22
C PRO A 104 5.64 16.54 -2.74
N SER A 105 4.68 17.42 -2.46
CA SER A 105 4.18 17.65 -1.09
C SER A 105 3.43 16.43 -0.57
N ASP A 106 2.50 15.90 -1.37
CA ASP A 106 1.68 14.73 -1.02
C ASP A 106 2.58 13.51 -0.78
N ILE A 107 3.55 13.30 -1.67
CA ILE A 107 4.53 12.21 -1.52
C ILE A 107 5.34 12.40 -0.23
N SER A 108 5.81 13.62 0.07
CA SER A 108 6.63 13.88 1.27
C SER A 108 5.89 13.72 2.59
N LEU A 109 4.56 13.80 2.60
CA LEU A 109 3.76 13.53 3.80
C LEU A 109 3.70 12.03 4.12
N ARG A 110 3.88 11.18 3.11
CA ARG A 110 3.73 9.72 3.21
C ARG A 110 5.05 8.97 3.36
N ILE A 111 6.18 9.67 3.24
CA ILE A 111 7.50 9.06 3.31
C ILE A 111 8.43 9.94 4.12
N ASN A 112 9.45 9.33 4.74
CA ASN A 112 10.44 10.07 5.51
C ASN A 112 11.49 10.78 4.61
N LEU A 113 11.04 11.67 3.71
CA LEU A 113 11.87 12.52 2.87
C LEU A 113 11.28 13.93 2.78
N SER A 114 12.14 14.95 2.83
CA SER A 114 11.68 16.32 2.62
C SER A 114 11.12 16.53 1.21
N ARG A 115 10.14 17.45 1.08
CA ARG A 115 9.58 17.88 -0.22
C ARG A 115 10.66 18.23 -1.26
N VAL A 116 11.73 18.92 -0.83
CA VAL A 116 12.85 19.29 -1.70
C VAL A 116 13.57 18.05 -2.22
N ARG A 117 13.79 17.05 -1.36
CA ARG A 117 14.43 15.80 -1.75
C ARG A 117 13.55 15.00 -2.72
N VAL A 118 12.24 14.93 -2.46
CA VAL A 118 11.27 14.31 -3.38
C VAL A 118 11.31 14.99 -4.75
N GLN A 119 11.28 16.32 -4.80
CA GLN A 119 11.37 17.09 -6.04
C GLN A 119 12.66 16.79 -6.83
N GLN A 120 13.81 16.63 -6.16
CA GLN A 120 15.08 16.26 -6.81
C GLN A 120 15.05 14.84 -7.41
N LEU A 121 14.44 13.88 -6.71
CA LEU A 121 14.28 12.51 -7.17
C LEU A 121 13.33 12.44 -8.37
N LEU A 122 12.18 13.12 -8.30
CA LEU A 122 11.24 13.26 -9.42
C LEU A 122 11.90 13.93 -10.63
N ALA A 123 12.69 15.00 -10.43
CA ALA A 123 13.44 15.63 -11.51
C ALA A 123 14.44 14.66 -12.18
N THR A 124 15.01 13.73 -11.40
CA THR A 124 15.87 12.68 -11.95
C THR A 124 15.08 11.68 -12.80
N LEU A 125 13.91 11.25 -12.35
CA LEU A 125 13.01 10.40 -13.13
C LEU A 125 12.51 11.08 -14.41
N VAL A 126 12.23 12.38 -14.36
CA VAL A 126 11.86 13.19 -15.54
C VAL A 126 13.01 13.28 -16.55
N ARG A 127 14.25 13.55 -16.10
CA ARG A 127 15.43 13.58 -17.00
C ARG A 127 15.68 12.23 -17.69
N ARG A 128 15.37 11.13 -16.99
CA ARG A 128 15.43 9.76 -17.53
C ARG A 128 14.18 9.35 -18.31
N GLN A 129 13.21 10.26 -18.45
CA GLN A 129 11.95 10.07 -19.17
C GLN A 129 11.05 8.97 -18.59
N PHE A 130 11.23 8.57 -17.33
CA PHE A 130 10.39 7.55 -16.68
C PHE A 130 9.03 8.10 -16.26
N VAL A 131 8.96 9.39 -15.95
CA VAL A 131 7.80 10.05 -15.36
C VAL A 131 7.32 11.18 -16.28
N THR A 132 6.00 11.32 -16.40
CA THR A 132 5.28 12.42 -17.06
C THR A 132 4.70 13.39 -16.04
N LYS A 133 4.28 14.57 -16.53
CA LYS A 133 3.57 15.58 -15.74
C LYS A 133 2.15 15.72 -16.27
N PRO A 134 1.19 14.87 -15.82
CA PRO A 134 -0.18 14.90 -16.32
C PRO A 134 -0.90 16.21 -15.98
N ALA A 135 -0.55 16.83 -14.87
CA ALA A 135 -1.09 18.11 -14.43
C ALA A 135 0.00 18.98 -13.78
N ARG A 136 -0.32 20.26 -13.55
CA ARG A 136 0.62 21.20 -12.94
C ARG A 136 1.06 20.70 -11.56
N GLY A 137 2.33 20.36 -11.44
CA GLY A 137 2.94 19.94 -10.17
C GLY A 137 2.68 18.50 -9.77
N ARG A 138 1.92 17.72 -10.56
CA ARG A 138 1.71 16.28 -10.35
C ARG A 138 2.60 15.48 -11.29
N TYR A 139 3.06 14.32 -10.81
CA TYR A 139 3.99 13.44 -11.49
C TYR A 139 3.41 12.04 -11.54
N GLU A 140 3.58 11.36 -12.67
CA GLU A 140 3.07 10.00 -12.87
C GLU A 140 4.06 9.17 -13.70
N LEU A 141 4.27 7.92 -13.31
CA LEU A 141 5.10 6.95 -14.00
C LEU A 141 4.45 6.58 -15.34
N LYS A 142 5.21 6.66 -16.43
CA LYS A 142 4.67 6.27 -17.73
C LYS A 142 4.28 4.79 -17.74
N ALA A 143 3.22 4.48 -18.46
CA ALA A 143 2.71 3.12 -18.59
C ALA A 143 3.77 2.08 -19.02
N GLU A 144 4.71 2.48 -19.88
CA GLU A 144 5.82 1.63 -20.35
C GLU A 144 6.78 1.18 -19.23
N TYR A 145 6.86 1.95 -18.13
CA TYR A 145 7.71 1.65 -16.97
C TYR A 145 6.96 1.10 -15.77
N LYS A 146 5.70 0.66 -15.91
CA LYS A 146 4.92 0.06 -14.81
C LYS A 146 5.64 -1.09 -14.09
N LYS A 147 6.53 -1.80 -14.78
CA LYS A 147 7.37 -2.86 -14.18
C LYS A 147 8.33 -2.33 -13.11
N LEU A 148 8.80 -1.09 -13.23
CA LEU A 148 9.58 -0.41 -12.20
C LEU A 148 8.70 -0.07 -10.98
N GLY A 149 7.49 0.42 -11.20
CA GLY A 149 6.49 0.63 -10.14
C GLY A 149 6.19 -0.66 -9.37
N ARG A 150 5.97 -1.76 -10.10
CA ARG A 150 5.77 -3.10 -9.50
C ARG A 150 6.97 -3.54 -8.64
N LEU A 151 8.20 -3.33 -9.10
CA LEU A 151 9.40 -3.61 -8.29
C LEU A 151 9.38 -2.80 -6.99
N ALA A 152 9.06 -1.51 -7.05
CA ALA A 152 8.94 -0.67 -5.86
C ALA A 152 7.84 -1.17 -4.91
N ALA A 153 6.67 -1.54 -5.42
CA ALA A 153 5.55 -2.06 -4.63
C ALA A 153 5.87 -3.39 -3.95
N VAL A 154 6.43 -4.35 -4.68
CA VAL A 154 6.85 -5.64 -4.12
C VAL A 154 7.95 -5.46 -3.08
N THR A 155 8.90 -4.56 -3.34
CA THR A 155 9.95 -4.24 -2.37
C THR A 155 9.37 -3.58 -1.11
N ALA A 156 8.46 -2.62 -1.26
CA ALA A 156 7.79 -1.99 -0.12
C ALA A 156 7.06 -3.02 0.74
N ARG A 157 6.26 -3.88 0.11
CA ARG A 157 5.53 -4.97 0.76
C ARG A 157 6.47 -5.91 1.52
N HIS A 158 7.56 -6.34 0.88
CA HIS A 158 8.55 -7.20 1.52
C HIS A 158 9.18 -6.55 2.76
N ASN A 159 9.55 -5.27 2.67
CA ASN A 159 10.10 -4.56 3.83
C ASN A 159 9.10 -4.44 4.97
N GLN A 160 7.84 -4.10 4.67
CA GLN A 160 6.80 -4.05 5.70
C GLN A 160 6.62 -5.42 6.36
N GLN A 161 6.63 -6.51 5.59
CA GLN A 161 6.53 -7.86 6.14
C GLN A 161 7.70 -8.21 7.07
N VAL A 162 8.93 -7.85 6.70
CA VAL A 162 10.13 -8.05 7.53
C VAL A 162 10.06 -7.22 8.81
N ASP A 163 9.62 -5.97 8.71
CA ASP A 163 9.58 -5.04 9.85
C ASP A 163 8.44 -5.38 10.83
N ILE A 164 7.29 -5.81 10.31
CA ILE A 164 6.08 -6.13 11.10
C ILE A 164 6.15 -7.53 11.71
N GLY A 165 6.79 -8.50 11.05
CA GLY A 165 6.81 -9.90 11.49
C GLY A 165 7.25 -10.13 12.94
N PRO A 166 8.29 -9.45 13.46
CA PRO A 166 8.68 -9.53 14.86
C PRO A 166 7.66 -8.94 15.86
N ILE A 167 6.80 -8.02 15.41
CA ILE A 167 5.83 -7.30 16.24
C ILE A 167 4.50 -8.05 16.26
N LEU A 168 4.01 -8.42 15.07
CA LEU A 168 2.78 -9.16 14.86
C LEU A 168 3.08 -10.43 14.05
N PRO A 169 3.57 -11.49 14.72
CA PRO A 169 3.65 -12.82 14.12
C PRO A 169 2.31 -13.23 13.49
N ASP A 170 2.37 -13.87 12.33
CA ASP A 170 1.21 -14.39 11.57
C ASP A 170 0.22 -13.34 11.04
N ALA A 171 0.51 -12.05 11.18
CA ALA A 171 -0.37 -11.02 10.67
C ALA A 171 -0.43 -10.99 9.13
N THR A 172 -1.62 -10.70 8.61
CA THR A 172 -1.87 -10.61 7.17
C THR A 172 -1.75 -9.17 6.71
N LEU A 173 -0.79 -8.91 5.82
CA LEU A 173 -0.59 -7.60 5.19
C LEU A 173 -1.60 -7.41 4.04
N VAL A 174 -2.65 -6.63 4.28
CA VAL A 174 -3.72 -6.37 3.31
C VAL A 174 -3.26 -5.38 2.24
N TRP A 175 -2.55 -4.34 2.65
CA TRP A 175 -1.99 -3.33 1.76
C TRP A 175 -0.65 -2.83 2.30
N ALA A 176 0.23 -2.40 1.40
CA ALA A 176 1.55 -1.92 1.78
C ALA A 176 2.07 -0.84 0.83
N ALA A 177 2.69 0.16 1.44
CA ALA A 177 3.44 1.21 0.79
C ALA A 177 4.77 1.45 1.53
N PRO A 178 5.67 2.27 0.99
CA PRO A 178 6.81 2.75 1.75
C PRO A 178 6.30 3.51 2.97
N CYS A 179 6.71 3.09 4.18
CA CYS A 179 6.35 3.69 5.46
C CYS A 179 4.89 3.52 5.93
N GLU A 180 4.01 2.95 5.11
CA GLU A 180 2.60 2.72 5.48
C GLU A 180 2.19 1.26 5.24
N ALA A 181 1.30 0.73 6.07
CA ALA A 181 0.77 -0.64 5.93
C ALA A 181 -0.63 -0.79 6.53
N LEU A 182 -1.44 -1.66 5.92
CA LEU A 182 -2.69 -2.15 6.49
C LEU A 182 -2.53 -3.62 6.87
N VAL A 183 -2.81 -3.93 8.13
CA VAL A 183 -2.49 -5.22 8.74
C VAL A 183 -3.73 -5.75 9.45
N VAL A 184 -4.06 -7.01 9.18
CA VAL A 184 -4.99 -7.77 10.01
C VAL A 184 -4.15 -8.60 10.97
N PRO A 185 -4.25 -8.37 12.31
CA PRO A 185 -3.56 -9.18 13.30
C PRO A 185 -3.89 -10.67 13.15
N GLY A 186 -2.93 -11.53 13.49
CA GLY A 186 -3.14 -12.97 13.55
C GLY A 186 -3.85 -13.38 14.84
N GLU A 187 -4.37 -14.61 14.90
CA GLU A 187 -5.01 -15.15 16.12
C GLU A 187 -4.06 -15.14 17.33
N SER A 188 -2.77 -15.36 17.09
CA SER A 188 -1.70 -15.36 18.09
C SER A 188 -1.40 -13.98 18.68
N THR A 189 -1.87 -12.90 18.04
CA THR A 189 -1.51 -11.51 18.36
C THR A 189 -2.71 -10.59 18.56
N GLU A 190 -3.93 -11.13 18.67
CA GLU A 190 -5.15 -10.33 18.85
C GLU A 190 -5.10 -9.46 20.11
N GLY A 191 -4.57 -9.97 21.22
CA GLY A 191 -4.39 -9.16 22.45
C GLY A 191 -3.28 -8.11 22.36
N VAL A 192 -2.23 -8.36 21.56
CA VAL A 192 -1.13 -7.40 21.34
C VAL A 192 -1.58 -6.23 20.46
N ALA A 193 -2.56 -6.47 19.57
CA ALA A 193 -3.12 -5.45 18.71
C ALA A 193 -3.76 -4.30 19.48
N GLU A 194 -4.36 -4.56 20.65
CA GLU A 194 -4.92 -3.53 21.52
C GLU A 194 -3.81 -2.66 22.15
N GLU A 195 -2.72 -3.28 22.60
CA GLU A 195 -1.57 -2.58 23.18
C GLU A 195 -0.79 -1.75 22.15
N LEU A 196 -0.75 -2.18 20.88
CA LEU A 196 -0.07 -1.45 19.82
C LEU A 196 -0.72 -0.11 19.49
N VAL A 197 -2.02 0.06 19.75
CA VAL A 197 -2.73 1.31 19.46
C VAL A 197 -2.29 2.46 20.37
N ASP A 198 -1.63 2.14 21.49
CA ASP A 198 -0.95 3.13 22.35
C ASP A 198 0.42 3.57 21.78
N ASP A 199 0.92 2.93 20.71
CA ASP A 199 2.12 3.32 19.98
C ASP A 199 1.79 4.38 18.91
N THR A 200 2.64 5.40 18.81
CA THR A 200 2.55 6.49 17.83
C THR A 200 2.53 6.05 16.36
N GLU A 201 3.02 4.84 16.05
CA GLU A 201 3.06 4.35 14.66
C GLU A 201 1.78 3.61 14.22
N TRP A 202 0.86 3.29 15.13
CA TRP A 202 -0.27 2.40 14.85
C TRP A 202 -1.61 3.01 15.26
N VAL A 203 -2.65 2.69 14.51
CA VAL A 203 -4.02 3.09 14.84
C VAL A 203 -5.03 2.08 14.32
N VAL A 204 -6.14 1.92 15.04
CA VAL A 204 -7.29 1.14 14.56
C VAL A 204 -7.92 1.84 13.35
N THR A 205 -8.29 1.07 12.34
CA THR A 205 -8.91 1.58 11.13
C THR A 205 -10.00 0.66 10.57
N GLY A 206 -10.55 1.01 9.41
CA GLY A 206 -11.63 0.27 8.78
C GLY A 206 -12.92 0.38 9.57
N LEU A 207 -13.72 -0.71 9.55
CA LEU A 207 -14.98 -0.78 10.30
C LEU A 207 -14.82 -0.51 11.80
N ALA A 208 -13.69 -0.92 12.39
CA ALA A 208 -13.45 -0.76 13.83
C ALA A 208 -13.18 0.70 14.23
N ALA A 209 -12.85 1.58 13.28
CA ALA A 209 -12.69 3.02 13.54
C ALA A 209 -13.98 3.83 13.37
N PHE A 210 -15.04 3.24 12.81
CA PHE A 210 -16.31 3.94 12.58
C PHE A 210 -16.98 4.53 13.84
N PRO A 211 -16.87 3.93 15.04
CA PRO A 211 -17.28 4.56 16.29
C PRO A 211 -16.66 5.95 16.53
N GLN A 212 -15.42 6.17 16.11
CA GLN A 212 -14.72 7.45 16.27
C GLN A 212 -15.37 8.58 15.45
N PHE A 213 -16.17 8.23 14.45
CA PHE A 213 -16.93 9.16 13.61
C PHE A 213 -18.43 9.15 13.94
N GLY A 214 -18.84 8.52 15.06
CA GLY A 214 -20.23 8.47 15.51
C GLY A 214 -21.05 7.27 15.00
N PHE A 215 -20.41 6.23 14.46
CA PHE A 215 -21.10 5.06 13.92
C PHE A 215 -20.77 3.77 14.70
N ASP A 216 -21.62 3.46 15.68
CA ASP A 216 -21.47 2.27 16.54
C ASP A 216 -22.15 1.03 15.94
N PHE A 217 -21.60 0.51 14.84
CA PHE A 217 -22.11 -0.71 14.24
C PHE A 217 -21.76 -1.95 15.10
N THR A 218 -22.75 -2.77 15.41
CA THR A 218 -22.57 -4.04 16.13
C THR A 218 -22.02 -5.12 15.19
N VAL A 219 -20.71 -5.11 14.97
CA VAL A 219 -20.04 -5.99 14.02
C VAL A 219 -18.79 -6.62 14.62
N ALA A 220 -18.81 -7.94 14.81
CA ALA A 220 -17.62 -8.71 15.12
C ALA A 220 -16.80 -8.89 13.83
N VAL A 221 -15.77 -8.07 13.66
CA VAL A 221 -14.76 -8.19 12.59
C VAL A 221 -13.40 -7.98 13.23
N ALA A 222 -12.43 -8.85 12.92
CA ALA A 222 -11.06 -8.69 13.38
C ALA A 222 -10.55 -7.28 13.05
N PRO A 223 -9.94 -6.56 14.00
CA PRO A 223 -9.56 -5.17 13.80
C PRO A 223 -8.58 -5.06 12.63
N LEU A 224 -8.73 -3.99 11.85
CA LEU A 224 -7.75 -3.63 10.84
C LEU A 224 -6.86 -2.56 11.47
N LEU A 225 -5.55 -2.78 11.48
CA LEU A 225 -4.58 -1.81 11.96
C LEU A 225 -3.95 -1.08 10.78
N TYR A 226 -3.84 0.23 10.91
CA TYR A 226 -3.05 1.07 10.01
C TYR A 226 -1.76 1.46 10.70
N ARG A 227 -0.64 1.24 10.01
CA ARG A 227 0.69 1.65 10.44
C ARG A 227 1.18 2.79 9.59
N ASN A 228 1.75 3.83 10.20
CA ASN A 228 2.48 4.88 9.52
C ASN A 228 3.75 5.26 10.30
N THR A 229 4.92 5.08 9.69
CA THR A 229 6.22 5.34 10.33
C THR A 229 6.78 6.74 10.07
N VAL A 230 5.99 7.64 9.48
CA VAL A 230 6.39 9.01 9.14
C VAL A 230 5.80 10.01 10.13
N THR A 231 4.57 9.78 10.55
CA THR A 231 3.86 10.64 11.49
C THR A 231 4.61 10.72 12.82
N GLN A 232 4.98 11.93 13.23
CA GLN A 232 5.54 12.21 14.55
C GLN A 232 4.43 12.84 15.40
N GLY A 233 3.63 12.02 16.06
CA GLY A 233 2.49 12.45 16.88
C GLY A 233 1.32 11.49 16.77
N ASP A 234 0.15 11.92 17.25
CA ASP A 234 -1.06 11.10 17.23
C ASP A 234 -1.47 10.82 15.79
N LEU A 235 -1.43 9.53 15.43
CA LEU A 235 -1.84 9.06 14.13
C LEU A 235 -3.37 9.03 14.07
N HIS A 236 -3.95 9.84 13.20
CA HIS A 236 -5.39 9.89 12.99
C HIS A 236 -5.76 9.42 11.58
N VAL A 237 -6.86 8.67 11.49
CA VAL A 237 -7.43 8.23 10.22
C VAL A 237 -8.67 9.07 9.93
N THR A 238 -8.78 9.60 8.72
CA THR A 238 -9.99 10.30 8.27
C THR A 238 -11.12 9.31 7.94
N PRO A 239 -12.40 9.75 7.91
CA PRO A 239 -13.49 8.88 7.46
C PRO A 239 -13.27 8.28 6.07
N ALA A 240 -12.73 9.07 5.14
CA ALA A 240 -12.40 8.64 3.78
C ALA A 240 -11.37 7.50 3.76
N GLU A 241 -10.29 7.66 4.54
CA GLU A 241 -9.27 6.62 4.68
C GLU A 241 -9.84 5.37 5.36
N ALA A 242 -10.62 5.52 6.43
CA ALA A 242 -11.23 4.37 7.12
C ALA A 242 -12.15 3.56 6.19
N VAL A 243 -12.97 4.23 5.37
CA VAL A 243 -13.79 3.57 4.34
C VAL A 243 -12.92 2.85 3.31
N CYS A 244 -11.89 3.51 2.80
CA CYS A 244 -10.98 2.90 1.83
C CYS A 244 -10.23 1.70 2.41
N HIS A 245 -9.74 1.80 3.66
CA HIS A 245 -9.06 0.73 4.37
C HIS A 245 -9.97 -0.48 4.59
N ALA A 246 -11.23 -0.26 4.95
CA ALA A 246 -12.21 -1.33 5.06
C ALA A 246 -12.37 -2.07 3.71
N LEU A 247 -12.45 -1.34 2.61
CA LEU A 247 -12.60 -1.89 1.26
C LEU A 247 -11.32 -2.53 0.69
N CYS A 248 -10.14 -2.29 1.27
CA CYS A 248 -8.93 -3.04 0.92
C CYS A 248 -9.02 -4.52 1.31
N ARG A 249 -9.88 -4.87 2.27
CA ARG A 249 -10.19 -6.27 2.59
C ARG A 249 -11.10 -6.85 1.50
N ARG A 250 -11.35 -8.16 1.58
CA ARG A 250 -12.32 -8.82 0.71
C ARG A 250 -13.68 -8.09 0.79
N ILE A 251 -14.17 -7.65 -0.37
CA ILE A 251 -15.44 -6.93 -0.50
C ILE A 251 -16.58 -7.92 -0.26
N GLU A 252 -17.24 -7.77 0.88
CA GLU A 252 -18.40 -8.57 1.25
C GLU A 252 -19.60 -7.66 1.52
N HIS A 253 -20.80 -8.18 1.27
CA HIS A 253 -22.06 -7.45 1.37
C HIS A 253 -22.24 -6.68 2.69
N ARG A 254 -21.79 -7.26 3.80
CA ARG A 254 -21.90 -6.60 5.12
C ARG A 254 -20.99 -5.38 5.21
N LEU A 255 -19.76 -5.49 4.71
CA LEU A 255 -18.75 -4.44 4.76
C LEU A 255 -19.16 -3.26 3.88
N VAL A 256 -19.55 -3.53 2.62
CA VAL A 256 -19.99 -2.50 1.67
C VAL A 256 -21.16 -1.70 2.23
N ARG A 257 -22.15 -2.38 2.83
CA ARG A 257 -23.31 -1.71 3.43
C ARG A 257 -22.92 -0.71 4.52
N PHE A 258 -22.03 -1.07 5.44
CA PHE A 258 -21.62 -0.15 6.50
C PHE A 258 -20.73 0.97 5.97
N CYS A 259 -19.88 0.70 4.97
CA CYS A 259 -19.14 1.74 4.27
C CYS A 259 -20.08 2.76 3.61
N ILE A 260 -21.16 2.31 2.94
CA ILE A 260 -22.17 3.22 2.37
C ILE A 260 -22.80 4.11 3.45
N LEU A 261 -23.17 3.54 4.61
CA LEU A 261 -23.77 4.32 5.70
C LEU A 261 -22.82 5.39 6.25
N VAL A 262 -21.54 5.06 6.42
CA VAL A 262 -20.53 6.06 6.83
C VAL A 262 -20.36 7.13 5.77
N VAL A 263 -20.33 6.76 4.48
CA VAL A 263 -20.26 7.74 3.39
C VAL A 263 -21.43 8.71 3.44
N LEU A 264 -22.66 8.20 3.54
CA LEU A 264 -23.86 9.01 3.63
C LEU A 264 -23.88 9.91 4.87
N GLY A 265 -23.50 9.38 6.03
CA GLY A 265 -23.51 10.12 7.29
C GLY A 265 -22.41 11.19 7.37
N THR A 266 -21.18 10.88 6.95
CA THR A 266 -20.05 11.81 7.06
C THR A 266 -20.05 12.89 5.98
N THR A 267 -20.59 12.61 4.80
CA THR A 267 -20.84 13.65 3.78
C THR A 267 -21.95 14.61 4.23
N ARG A 268 -22.98 14.12 4.93
CA ARG A 268 -24.01 14.99 5.52
C ARG A 268 -23.43 15.98 6.54
N GLU A 269 -22.43 15.57 7.29
CA GLU A 269 -21.78 16.37 8.33
C GLU A 269 -20.57 17.18 7.83
N GLU A 270 -20.33 17.23 6.52
CA GLU A 270 -19.19 17.92 5.89
C GLU A 270 -17.81 17.44 6.38
N GLN A 271 -17.74 16.27 7.00
CA GLN A 271 -16.49 15.65 7.45
C GLN A 271 -15.74 14.96 6.30
N MET A 272 -16.42 14.72 5.17
CA MET A 272 -15.88 14.06 3.99
C MET A 272 -16.58 14.53 2.72
N SER A 273 -15.80 14.84 1.68
CA SER A 273 -16.31 15.16 0.33
C SER A 273 -16.11 14.00 -0.64
N VAL A 274 -16.92 13.96 -1.70
CA VAL A 274 -16.80 12.92 -2.75
C VAL A 274 -15.44 12.98 -3.47
N PRO A 275 -14.90 14.16 -3.84
CA PRO A 275 -13.55 14.25 -4.39
C PRO A 275 -12.48 13.74 -3.43
N GLY A 276 -12.57 14.07 -2.13
CA GLY A 276 -11.62 13.61 -1.12
C GLY A 276 -11.65 12.08 -0.94
N LEU A 277 -12.84 11.49 -0.96
CA LEU A 277 -13.01 10.03 -0.92
C LEU A 277 -12.38 9.36 -2.15
N ARG A 278 -12.59 9.90 -3.36
CA ARG A 278 -11.96 9.38 -4.59
C ARG A 278 -10.44 9.52 -4.57
N GLU A 279 -9.91 10.62 -4.03
CA GLU A 279 -8.47 10.80 -3.87
C GLU A 279 -7.86 9.77 -2.90
N ALA A 280 -8.51 9.51 -1.77
CA ALA A 280 -8.11 8.43 -0.86
C ALA A 280 -8.22 7.05 -1.56
N ALA A 281 -9.29 6.80 -2.30
CA ALA A 281 -9.50 5.54 -2.99
C ALA A 281 -8.42 5.23 -4.03
N GLU A 282 -7.94 6.25 -4.74
CA GLU A 282 -6.79 6.14 -5.65
C GLU A 282 -5.53 5.70 -4.88
N ILE A 283 -5.29 6.24 -3.68
CA ILE A 283 -4.14 5.92 -2.82
C ILE A 283 -4.17 4.48 -2.31
N TYR A 284 -5.34 3.95 -1.99
CA TYR A 284 -5.45 2.58 -1.49
C TYR A 284 -5.76 1.55 -2.59
N GLY A 285 -5.96 1.99 -3.82
CA GLY A 285 -6.20 1.12 -4.97
C GLY A 285 -7.62 0.54 -5.00
N VAL A 286 -8.58 1.21 -4.36
CA VAL A 286 -9.99 0.82 -4.26
C VAL A 286 -10.93 1.79 -4.97
N LYS A 287 -10.39 2.56 -5.93
CA LYS A 287 -11.15 3.57 -6.67
C LYS A 287 -12.34 2.99 -7.41
N ARG A 288 -12.17 1.83 -8.06
CA ARG A 288 -13.26 1.18 -8.79
C ARG A 288 -14.43 0.87 -7.85
N GLU A 289 -14.12 0.36 -6.67
CA GLU A 289 -15.09 -0.01 -5.64
C GLU A 289 -15.80 1.22 -5.09
N ILE A 290 -15.07 2.31 -4.84
CA ILE A 290 -15.62 3.59 -4.39
C ILE A 290 -16.50 4.24 -5.47
N ASP A 291 -16.06 4.28 -6.72
CA ASP A 291 -16.85 4.81 -7.83
C ASP A 291 -18.14 3.99 -8.01
N THR A 292 -18.04 2.66 -7.91
CA THR A 292 -19.21 1.76 -7.93
C THR A 292 -20.16 2.03 -6.75
N LEU A 293 -19.59 2.30 -5.56
CA LEU A 293 -20.35 2.63 -4.37
C LEU A 293 -21.12 3.95 -4.54
N ILE A 294 -20.46 4.97 -5.08
CA ILE A 294 -21.08 6.27 -5.38
C ILE A 294 -22.17 6.11 -6.43
N ASP A 295 -21.90 5.40 -7.53
CA ASP A 295 -22.89 5.14 -8.60
C ASP A 295 -24.12 4.40 -8.05
N PHE A 296 -23.92 3.42 -7.16
CA PHE A 296 -25.01 2.71 -6.48
C PHE A 296 -25.88 3.66 -5.65
N ILE A 297 -25.26 4.60 -4.91
CA ILE A 297 -25.98 5.60 -4.12
C ILE A 297 -26.77 6.55 -5.02
N GLU A 298 -26.13 7.10 -6.06
CA GLU A 298 -26.76 8.06 -6.97
C GLU A 298 -27.99 7.51 -7.68
N ARG A 299 -27.97 6.21 -7.97
CA ARG A 299 -29.06 5.51 -8.67
C ARG A 299 -30.02 4.80 -7.74
N ARG A 300 -29.94 5.05 -6.42
CA ARG A 300 -30.81 4.46 -5.40
C ARG A 300 -30.87 2.94 -5.49
N GLY A 301 -29.69 2.35 -5.66
CA GLY A 301 -29.49 0.90 -5.66
C GLY A 301 -29.89 0.17 -6.93
N ASP A 302 -29.96 0.87 -8.07
CA ASP A 302 -30.01 0.23 -9.39
C ASP A 302 -28.75 -0.61 -9.63
N THR A 303 -28.91 -1.93 -9.60
CA THR A 303 -27.81 -2.89 -9.72
C THR A 303 -27.41 -3.19 -11.16
N ASP A 304 -28.14 -2.70 -12.16
CA ASP A 304 -27.88 -3.01 -13.58
C ASP A 304 -26.54 -2.45 -14.08
N VAL A 305 -25.92 -1.55 -13.32
CA VAL A 305 -24.59 -0.99 -13.59
C VAL A 305 -23.47 -1.59 -12.76
N LEU A 306 -23.79 -2.46 -11.80
CA LEU A 306 -22.78 -3.17 -11.05
C LEU A 306 -22.17 -4.24 -11.94
N SER A 307 -20.85 -4.32 -11.96
CA SER A 307 -20.17 -5.45 -12.60
C SER A 307 -20.56 -6.76 -11.89
N ALA A 308 -20.63 -7.85 -12.66
CA ALA A 308 -21.11 -9.14 -12.14
C ALA A 308 -20.29 -9.68 -10.94
N ASP A 309 -19.03 -9.26 -10.80
CA ASP A 309 -18.16 -9.58 -9.67
C ASP A 309 -18.47 -8.77 -8.39
N LEU A 310 -19.11 -7.60 -8.51
CA LEU A 310 -19.46 -6.74 -7.39
C LEU A 310 -20.94 -6.85 -7.00
N SER A 311 -21.83 -7.24 -7.92
CA SER A 311 -23.27 -7.29 -7.66
C SER A 311 -23.66 -8.15 -6.45
N SER A 312 -22.95 -9.25 -6.20
CA SER A 312 -23.16 -10.11 -5.01
C SER A 312 -22.72 -9.47 -3.69
N SER A 313 -21.92 -8.40 -3.76
CA SER A 313 -21.33 -7.73 -2.61
C SER A 313 -22.00 -6.42 -2.26
N PHE A 314 -23.07 -6.02 -2.97
CA PHE A 314 -23.84 -4.81 -2.66
C PHE A 314 -25.19 -5.17 -2.01
N PRO A 315 -25.66 -4.35 -1.03
CA PRO A 315 -27.00 -4.51 -0.48
C PRO A 315 -28.09 -4.15 -1.48
N THR A 316 -29.30 -4.66 -1.26
CA THR A 316 -30.49 -4.05 -1.86
C THR A 316 -30.71 -2.65 -1.26
N TRP A 317 -31.30 -1.75 -2.03
CA TRP A 317 -31.61 -0.40 -1.56
C TRP A 317 -32.50 -0.41 -0.31
N GLU A 318 -33.57 -1.21 -0.33
CA GLU A 318 -34.47 -1.38 0.82
C GLU A 318 -33.71 -1.83 2.08
N ARG A 319 -32.81 -2.82 1.96
CA ARG A 319 -32.00 -3.27 3.09
C ARG A 319 -31.04 -2.19 3.58
N LEU A 320 -30.54 -1.33 2.70
CA LEU A 320 -29.70 -0.20 3.09
C LEU A 320 -30.53 0.82 3.88
N VAL A 321 -31.72 1.19 3.42
CA VAL A 321 -32.65 2.11 4.10
C VAL A 321 -33.07 1.57 5.47
N ASP A 322 -33.41 0.30 5.55
CA ASP A 322 -33.75 -0.37 6.82
C ASP A 322 -32.57 -0.31 7.80
N THR A 323 -31.35 -0.59 7.31
CA THR A 323 -30.15 -0.54 8.15
C THR A 323 -29.84 0.89 8.56
N GLY A 324 -29.98 1.87 7.66
CA GLY A 324 -29.80 3.29 7.99
C GLY A 324 -30.74 3.75 9.09
N THR A 325 -32.01 3.35 9.03
CA THR A 325 -33.01 3.62 10.06
C THR A 325 -32.62 3.06 11.44
N GLN A 326 -31.98 1.88 11.48
CA GLN A 326 -31.49 1.29 12.74
C GLN A 326 -30.35 2.09 13.39
N TYR A 327 -29.65 2.91 12.61
CA TYR A 327 -28.52 3.73 13.05
C TYR A 327 -28.82 5.24 12.92
N ASP A 328 -30.10 5.63 12.86
CA ASP A 328 -30.55 7.04 12.76
C ASP A 328 -30.00 7.82 11.54
N ILE A 329 -29.73 7.12 10.43
CA ILE A 329 -29.29 7.70 9.16
C ILE A 329 -30.46 7.71 8.16
N ASP A 330 -30.92 8.90 7.77
CA ASP A 330 -31.84 9.08 6.65
C ASP A 330 -31.09 8.89 5.32
N VAL A 331 -31.11 7.67 4.82
CA VAL A 331 -30.43 7.26 3.59
C VAL A 331 -30.94 8.02 2.37
N GLU A 332 -32.24 8.30 2.29
CA GLU A 332 -32.86 8.94 1.13
C GLU A 332 -32.50 10.42 1.04
N GLU A 333 -32.53 11.14 2.18
CA GLU A 333 -32.08 12.53 2.25
C GLU A 333 -30.57 12.62 1.94
N ALA A 334 -29.76 11.79 2.59
CA ALA A 334 -28.31 11.81 2.43
C ALA A 334 -27.87 11.48 1.00
N ALA A 335 -28.50 10.49 0.36
CA ALA A 335 -28.21 10.13 -1.02
C ALA A 335 -28.54 11.27 -1.99
N THR A 336 -29.63 12.00 -1.74
CA THR A 336 -30.01 13.16 -2.56
C THR A 336 -28.96 14.27 -2.48
N ARG A 337 -28.41 14.53 -1.29
CA ARG A 337 -27.34 15.53 -1.09
C ARG A 337 -26.03 15.10 -1.77
N LEU A 338 -25.61 13.86 -1.56
CA LEU A 338 -24.39 13.32 -2.18
C LEU A 338 -24.46 13.38 -3.70
N SER A 339 -25.63 13.03 -4.28
CA SER A 339 -25.87 13.12 -5.72
C SER A 339 -25.82 14.55 -6.26
N ALA A 340 -26.12 15.55 -5.44
CA ALA A 340 -26.00 16.95 -5.84
C ALA A 340 -24.53 17.38 -5.87
N GLU A 341 -23.75 17.02 -4.84
CA GLU A 341 -22.31 17.31 -4.76
C GLU A 341 -21.52 16.63 -5.89
N ALA A 342 -21.80 15.36 -6.16
CA ALA A 342 -21.10 14.59 -7.18
C ALA A 342 -21.36 15.07 -8.62
N ARG A 343 -22.44 15.81 -8.87
CA ARG A 343 -22.73 16.45 -10.17
C ARG A 343 -22.03 17.78 -10.36
N GLU A 344 -21.60 18.42 -9.28
CA GLU A 344 -20.90 19.72 -9.30
C GLU A 344 -19.37 19.55 -9.37
N SER A 345 -18.85 18.37 -9.01
CA SER A 345 -17.43 17.97 -9.08
C SER A 345 -17.04 17.35 -10.41
#